data_AF-A0A090I1T1-F1
#
_entry.id   AF-A0A090I1T1-F1
#
_cell.length_a   1.000
_cell.length_b   1.000
_cell.length_c   1.000
_cell.angle_alpha   90.00
_cell.angle_beta   90.00
_cell.angle_gamma   90.00
#
_symmetry.space_group_name_H-M   'P 1'
#
loop_
_entity.id
_entity.type
_entity.pdbx_description
1 polymer ?
#
loop_
_entity_poly.entity_id
_entity_poly.type
_entity_poly.pdbx_seq_one_letter_code
_entity_poly.pdbx_strand_id
1 'polypeptide(L)'
;MSNGTKKNYPLKYKKQIRTFLILLAVSFLLNIWLFTQSISYKSALADLTEKYEEAKIQAQNSQADAESSAKIKSLESEIQRLKLQNEDLENNAAKNKKSSAFELSEEYGDFVITVDGVNVRKSPGLSGKVVDQFNKGYVFTAYDSSKINGTTWYGFYLNNEDTEYSWVSSALVKPFEP
;
A
#
# COMPACT_ATOMS: atom_id res chain seq x y z
N MET A 1 26.02 37.44 10.40
CA MET A 1 26.42 36.01 10.39
C MET A 1 25.36 35.25 11.17
N SER A 2 24.50 34.48 10.49
CA SER A 2 23.42 33.72 11.11
C SER A 2 23.98 32.43 11.71
N ASN A 3 23.86 32.26 13.02
CA ASN A 3 24.26 31.04 13.73
C ASN A 3 23.18 29.97 13.52
N GLY A 4 23.49 28.99 12.66
CA GLY A 4 22.68 27.81 12.44
C GLY A 4 22.67 26.90 13.67
N THR A 5 21.55 26.88 14.40
CA THR A 5 21.30 25.91 15.46
C THR A 5 21.13 24.52 14.87
N LYS A 6 22.12 23.65 15.05
CA LYS A 6 22.00 22.22 14.73
C LYS A 6 20.98 21.57 15.69
N LYS A 7 19.86 21.10 15.15
CA LYS A 7 18.86 20.30 15.89
C LYS A 7 19.53 19.01 16.37
N ASN A 8 19.80 18.92 17.67
CA ASN A 8 20.30 17.70 18.31
C ASN A 8 19.12 16.81 18.67
N TYR A 9 18.94 15.72 17.92
CA TYR A 9 17.95 14.70 18.23
C TYR A 9 18.44 13.80 19.38
N PRO A 10 17.58 13.43 20.35
CA PRO A 10 17.97 12.61 21.50
C PRO A 10 18.52 11.23 21.08
N LEU A 11 19.44 10.67 21.86
CA LEU A 11 20.14 9.40 21.56
C LEU A 11 19.22 8.18 21.39
N LYS A 12 17.99 8.21 21.93
CA LYS A 12 16.98 7.15 21.79
C LYS A 12 16.48 6.98 20.34
N TYR A 13 16.59 8.02 19.53
CA TYR A 13 16.11 8.08 18.14
C TYR A 13 17.05 7.36 17.15
N LYS A 14 18.35 7.25 17.45
CA LYS A 14 19.32 6.62 16.54
C LYS A 14 19.15 5.10 16.40
N LYS A 15 18.58 4.42 17.40
CA LYS A 15 18.29 2.98 17.34
C LYS A 15 17.04 2.69 16.51
N GLN A 16 15.98 3.49 16.65
CA GLN A 16 14.72 3.26 15.94
C GLN A 16 14.83 3.57 14.43
N ILE A 17 15.58 4.61 14.05
CA ILE A 17 15.85 4.93 12.64
C ILE A 17 16.59 3.79 11.93
N ARG A 18 17.53 3.11 12.61
CA ARG A 18 18.24 1.96 12.05
C ARG A 18 17.32 0.78 11.80
N THR A 19 16.41 0.48 12.72
CA THR A 19 15.43 -0.59 12.55
C THR A 19 14.44 -0.28 11.42
N PHE A 20 14.01 0.98 11.29
CA PHE A 20 13.09 1.42 10.24
C PHE A 20 13.72 1.34 8.84
N LEU A 21 14.98 1.76 8.70
CA LEU A 21 15.75 1.63 7.45
C LEU A 21 15.95 0.16 7.04
N ILE A 22 16.16 -0.73 8.02
CA ILE A 22 16.28 -2.18 7.76
C ILE A 22 14.95 -2.75 7.26
N LEU A 23 13.82 -2.38 7.86
CA LEU A 23 12.49 -2.85 7.42
C LEU A 23 12.13 -2.35 6.01
N LEU A 24 12.44 -1.09 5.69
CA LEU A 24 12.29 -0.55 4.32
C LEU A 24 13.18 -1.29 3.32
N ALA A 25 14.44 -1.57 3.68
CA ALA A 25 15.35 -2.32 2.83
C ALA A 25 14.89 -3.76 2.60
N VAL A 26 14.37 -4.45 3.64
CA VAL A 26 13.82 -5.80 3.52
C VAL A 26 12.59 -5.82 2.62
N SER A 27 11.66 -4.86 2.77
CA SER A 27 10.50 -4.74 1.88
C SER A 27 10.89 -4.40 0.44
N PHE A 28 11.92 -3.57 0.23
CA PHE A 28 12.43 -3.25 -1.10
C PHE A 28 13.07 -4.48 -1.75
N LEU A 29 13.89 -5.23 -1.01
CA LEU A 29 14.50 -6.47 -1.49
C LEU A 29 13.47 -7.55 -1.80
N LEU A 30 12.40 -7.66 -0.99
CA LEU A 30 11.30 -8.60 -1.26
C LEU A 30 10.55 -8.22 -2.55
N ASN A 31 10.30 -6.93 -2.79
CA ASN A 31 9.69 -6.45 -4.03
C ASN A 31 10.58 -6.69 -5.26
N ILE A 32 11.89 -6.49 -5.15
CA ILE A 32 12.84 -6.82 -6.23
C ILE A 32 12.84 -8.33 -6.51
N TRP A 33 12.84 -9.17 -5.47
CA TRP A 33 12.82 -10.62 -5.64
C TRP A 33 11.54 -11.09 -6.35
N LEU A 34 10.38 -10.56 -5.97
CA LEU A 34 9.10 -10.84 -6.64
C LEU A 34 9.08 -10.34 -8.09
N PHE A 35 9.63 -9.16 -8.36
CA PHE A 35 9.75 -8.62 -9.71
C PHE A 35 10.68 -9.48 -10.59
N THR A 36 11.79 -9.98 -10.05
CA THR A 36 12.74 -10.83 -10.77
C THR A 36 12.10 -12.16 -11.15
N GLN A 37 11.30 -12.76 -10.26
CA GLN A 37 10.50 -13.93 -10.60
C GLN A 37 9.52 -13.64 -11.74
N SER A 38 8.83 -12.49 -11.72
CA SER A 38 7.86 -12.14 -12.77
C SER A 38 8.47 -12.03 -14.17
N ILE A 39 9.71 -11.53 -14.28
CA ILE A 39 10.43 -11.45 -15.56
C ILE A 39 10.76 -12.85 -16.07
N SER A 40 11.25 -13.73 -15.18
CA SER A 40 11.58 -15.11 -15.53
C SER A 40 10.38 -15.92 -16.00
N TYR A 41 9.18 -15.67 -15.45
CA TYR A 41 7.95 -16.34 -15.91
C TYR A 41 7.50 -15.83 -17.28
N LYS A 42 7.61 -14.53 -17.56
CA LYS A 42 7.23 -13.97 -18.87
C LYS A 42 8.11 -14.49 -20.02
N SER A 43 9.42 -14.62 -19.79
CA SER A 43 10.32 -15.20 -20.79
C SER A 43 10.07 -16.70 -21.00
N ALA A 44 9.83 -17.45 -19.92
CA ALA A 44 9.48 -18.88 -20.02
C ALA A 44 8.13 -19.09 -20.74
N LEU A 45 7.15 -18.22 -20.51
CA LEU A 45 5.85 -18.26 -21.17
C LEU A 45 5.99 -18.00 -22.69
N ALA A 46 6.85 -17.05 -23.08
CA ALA A 46 7.11 -16.75 -24.49
C ALA A 46 7.77 -17.94 -25.20
N ASP A 47 8.81 -18.53 -24.60
CA ASP A 47 9.50 -19.72 -25.13
C ASP A 47 8.57 -20.94 -25.22
N LEU A 48 7.69 -21.15 -24.24
CA LEU A 48 6.70 -22.23 -24.30
C LEU A 48 5.65 -22.01 -25.40
N THR A 49 5.25 -20.75 -25.61
CA THR A 49 4.26 -20.37 -26.64
C THR A 49 4.84 -20.58 -28.04
N GLU A 50 6.10 -20.22 -28.24
CA GLU A 50 6.83 -20.46 -29.48
C GLU A 50 6.93 -21.97 -29.78
N LYS A 51 7.36 -22.77 -28.79
CA LYS A 51 7.41 -24.24 -28.91
C LYS A 51 6.05 -24.88 -29.20
N TYR A 52 4.97 -24.32 -28.66
CA TYR A 52 3.60 -24.79 -28.91
C TYR A 52 3.17 -24.55 -30.36
N GLU A 53 3.42 -23.35 -30.89
CA GLU A 53 3.10 -23.03 -32.29
C GLU A 53 3.96 -23.84 -33.27
N GLU A 54 5.25 -24.05 -32.98
CA GLU A 54 6.12 -24.93 -33.77
C GLU A 54 5.61 -26.38 -33.81
N ALA A 55 5.21 -26.92 -32.65
CA ALA A 55 4.67 -28.28 -32.56
C ALA A 55 3.33 -28.43 -33.32
N LYS A 56 2.49 -27.40 -33.28
CA LYS A 56 1.23 -27.35 -34.03
C LYS A 56 1.46 -27.32 -35.54
N ILE A 57 2.44 -26.54 -36.01
CA ILE A 57 2.83 -26.48 -37.42
C ILE A 57 3.40 -27.84 -37.90
N GLN A 58 4.21 -28.50 -37.07
CA GLN A 58 4.75 -29.84 -37.38
C GLN A 58 3.67 -30.92 -37.41
N ALA A 59 2.69 -30.87 -36.51
CA ALA A 59 1.56 -31.80 -36.47
C ALA A 59 0.56 -31.60 -37.63
N GLN A 60 0.56 -30.42 -38.25
CA GLN A 60 -0.28 -30.11 -39.42
C GLN A 60 0.37 -30.56 -40.74
N ASN A 61 1.71 -30.65 -40.78
CA ASN A 61 2.49 -31.06 -41.95
C ASN A 61 2.83 -32.56 -41.99
N SER A 62 2.63 -33.27 -40.88
CA SER A 62 2.87 -34.72 -40.74
C SER A 62 1.55 -35.38 -40.35
N GLN A 63 1.05 -36.29 -41.17
CA GLN A 63 -0.17 -37.05 -40.92
C GLN A 63 -0.18 -37.56 -39.46
N ALA A 64 -1.20 -37.18 -38.69
CA ALA A 64 -1.19 -37.12 -37.23
C ALA A 64 -0.80 -38.43 -36.52
N ASP A 65 0.46 -38.50 -36.05
CA ASP A 65 0.91 -39.53 -35.12
C ASP A 65 0.41 -39.22 -33.70
N ALA A 66 -0.15 -40.24 -33.02
CA ALA A 66 -0.75 -40.13 -31.68
C ALA A 66 0.20 -39.57 -30.60
N GLU A 67 1.50 -39.59 -30.85
CA GLU A 67 2.53 -39.06 -29.96
C GLU A 67 2.58 -37.51 -29.99
N SER A 68 2.37 -36.91 -31.15
CA SER A 68 2.32 -35.45 -31.32
C SER A 68 1.07 -34.84 -30.68
N SER A 69 -0.08 -35.53 -30.75
CA SER A 69 -1.31 -35.09 -30.09
C SER A 69 -1.26 -35.21 -28.57
N ALA A 70 -0.58 -36.24 -28.04
CA ALA A 70 -0.31 -36.37 -26.61
C ALA A 70 0.61 -35.26 -26.09
N LYS A 71 1.64 -34.90 -26.87
CA LYS A 71 2.56 -33.79 -26.54
C LYS A 71 1.84 -32.44 -26.53
N ILE A 72 0.97 -32.18 -27.51
CA ILE A 72 0.14 -30.97 -27.58
C ILE A 72 -0.77 -30.87 -26.36
N LYS A 73 -1.49 -31.95 -26.01
CA LYS A 73 -2.39 -31.97 -24.85
C LYS A 73 -1.65 -31.75 -23.51
N SER A 74 -0.44 -32.30 -23.39
CA SER A 74 0.42 -32.05 -22.22
C SER A 74 0.84 -30.58 -22.13
N LEU A 75 1.24 -29.98 -23.25
CA LEU A 75 1.59 -28.56 -23.33
C LEU A 75 0.41 -27.64 -22.99
N GLU A 76 -0.78 -27.96 -23.49
CA GLU A 76 -2.01 -27.21 -23.16
C GLU A 76 -2.29 -27.21 -21.65
N SER A 77 -2.13 -28.36 -21.00
CA SER A 77 -2.35 -28.48 -19.56
C SER A 77 -1.35 -27.64 -18.75
N GLU A 78 -0.09 -27.59 -19.18
CA GLU A 78 0.95 -26.79 -18.51
C GLU A 78 0.73 -25.28 -18.73
N ILE A 79 0.30 -24.88 -19.93
CA ILE A 79 -0.09 -23.48 -20.20
C ILE A 79 -1.26 -23.05 -19.30
N GLN A 80 -2.27 -23.90 -19.12
CA GLN A 80 -3.39 -23.60 -18.22
C GLN A 80 -2.94 -23.47 -16.77
N ARG A 81 -2.06 -24.37 -16.30
CA ARG A 81 -1.49 -24.31 -14.96
C ARG A 81 -0.70 -23.02 -14.72
N LEU A 82 0.14 -22.61 -15.68
CA LEU A 82 0.93 -21.38 -15.60
C LEU A 82 0.07 -20.12 -15.61
N LYS A 83 -1.04 -20.12 -16.36
CA LYS A 83 -2.02 -19.01 -16.35
C LYS A 83 -2.65 -18.82 -14.97
N LEU A 84 -3.10 -19.91 -14.35
CA LEU A 84 -3.67 -19.88 -12.99
C LEU A 84 -2.65 -19.36 -11.97
N GLN A 85 -1.39 -19.81 -12.06
CA GLN A 85 -0.34 -19.34 -11.17
C GLN A 85 -0.03 -17.84 -11.34
N ASN A 86 -0.06 -17.32 -12.56
CA ASN A 86 0.12 -15.89 -12.82
C ASN A 86 -1.06 -15.07 -12.29
N GLU A 87 -2.28 -15.54 -12.43
CA GLU A 87 -3.47 -14.88 -11.88
C GLU A 87 -3.40 -14.78 -10.35
N ASP A 88 -2.97 -15.85 -9.66
CA ASP A 88 -2.74 -15.82 -8.21
C ASP A 88 -1.64 -14.83 -7.81
N LEU A 89 -0.54 -14.75 -8.57
CA LEU A 89 0.53 -13.79 -8.34
C LEU A 89 0.08 -12.34 -8.56
N GLU A 90 -0.69 -12.06 -9.61
CA GLU A 90 -1.26 -10.74 -9.87
C GLU A 90 -2.27 -10.33 -8.82
N ASN A 91 -3.13 -11.25 -8.37
CA ASN A 91 -4.08 -11.01 -7.28
C ASN A 91 -3.38 -10.76 -5.95
N ASN A 92 -2.29 -11.47 -5.66
CA ASN A 92 -1.48 -11.24 -4.46
C ASN A 92 -0.66 -9.95 -4.55
N ALA A 93 -0.16 -9.59 -5.74
CA ALA A 93 0.49 -8.29 -5.97
C ALA A 93 -0.52 -7.14 -5.83
N ALA A 94 -1.75 -7.29 -6.31
CA ALA A 94 -2.82 -6.31 -6.16
C ALA A 94 -3.25 -6.17 -4.68
N LYS A 95 -3.36 -7.27 -3.94
CA LYS A 95 -3.61 -7.25 -2.49
C LYS A 95 -2.46 -6.61 -1.71
N ASN A 96 -1.21 -6.90 -2.06
CA ASN A 96 -0.04 -6.26 -1.44
C ASN A 96 0.10 -4.79 -1.82
N LYS A 97 -0.32 -4.38 -3.03
CA LYS A 97 -0.44 -2.96 -3.40
C LYS A 97 -1.51 -2.25 -2.60
N LYS A 98 -2.63 -2.94 -2.28
CA LYS A 98 -3.72 -2.43 -1.42
C LYS A 98 -3.35 -2.37 0.08
N SER A 99 -2.39 -3.17 0.54
CA SER A 99 -1.87 -3.09 1.92
C SER A 99 -0.60 -2.24 2.06
N SER A 100 0.12 -1.98 0.96
CA SER A 100 1.29 -1.09 0.90
C SER A 100 0.92 0.35 0.52
N ALA A 101 -0.26 0.57 -0.05
CA ALA A 101 -0.91 1.86 -0.11
C ALA A 101 -1.86 1.94 1.09
N PHE A 102 -1.33 2.38 2.23
CA PHE A 102 -2.05 3.44 2.90
C PHE A 102 -2.13 4.56 1.86
N GLU A 103 -3.20 4.56 1.06
CA GLU A 103 -3.51 5.67 0.19
C GLU A 103 -3.48 6.87 1.11
N LEU A 104 -2.48 7.75 0.92
CA LEU A 104 -2.60 9.13 1.34
C LEU A 104 -3.82 9.63 0.56
N SER A 105 -4.98 9.41 1.18
CA SER A 105 -6.26 9.94 0.76
C SER A 105 -6.03 11.41 0.50
N GLU A 106 -6.61 11.88 -0.60
CA GLU A 106 -6.52 13.28 -0.99
C GLU A 106 -6.62 14.14 0.25
N GLU A 107 -5.55 14.89 0.51
CA GLU A 107 -5.46 15.75 1.69
C GLU A 107 -6.73 16.60 1.73
N TYR A 108 -7.55 16.40 2.76
CA TYR A 108 -8.82 17.11 2.90
C TYR A 108 -8.57 18.58 3.24
N GLY A 109 -7.40 18.87 3.82
CA GLY A 109 -6.86 20.18 4.09
C GLY A 109 -6.32 20.32 5.50
N ASP A 110 -5.67 21.45 5.75
CA ASP A 110 -5.21 21.82 7.07
C ASP A 110 -6.32 22.47 7.90
N PHE A 111 -6.39 22.10 9.18
CA PHE A 111 -7.37 22.59 10.13
C PHE A 111 -6.69 23.05 11.42
N VAL A 112 -7.28 24.05 12.06
CA VAL A 112 -6.84 24.57 13.36
C VAL A 112 -7.93 24.40 14.41
N ILE A 113 -7.53 23.95 15.60
CA ILE A 113 -8.40 23.83 16.76
C ILE A 113 -8.76 25.21 17.33
N THR A 114 -10.04 25.45 17.58
CA THR A 114 -10.57 26.78 17.93
C THR A 114 -10.80 27.00 19.43
N VAL A 115 -10.80 25.93 20.24
CA VAL A 115 -11.06 25.95 21.69
C VAL A 115 -10.05 25.08 22.45
N ASP A 116 -9.94 25.28 23.76
CA ASP A 116 -9.04 24.48 24.60
C ASP A 116 -9.69 23.15 25.02
N GLY A 117 -8.86 22.14 25.30
CA GLY A 117 -9.34 20.85 25.82
C GLY A 117 -10.14 20.01 24.83
N VAL A 118 -9.89 20.12 23.52
CA VAL A 118 -10.58 19.32 22.50
C VAL A 118 -10.13 17.87 22.55
N ASN A 119 -11.10 16.99 22.79
CA ASN A 119 -10.87 15.55 22.79
C ASN A 119 -10.65 15.01 21.37
N VAL A 120 -9.52 14.34 21.17
CA VAL A 120 -9.19 13.57 19.99
C VAL A 120 -9.49 12.10 20.27
N ARG A 121 -10.15 11.43 19.31
CA ARG A 121 -10.75 10.11 19.54
C ARG A 121 -10.26 9.07 18.56
N LYS A 122 -10.24 7.80 18.98
CA LYS A 122 -9.83 6.67 18.15
C LYS A 122 -10.80 6.34 17.00
N SER A 123 -12.05 6.77 17.11
CA SER A 123 -13.10 6.58 16.11
C SER A 123 -14.00 7.82 16.05
N PRO A 124 -14.67 8.10 14.93
CA PRO A 124 -15.56 9.24 14.84
C PRO A 124 -16.77 9.02 15.76
N GLY A 125 -17.22 10.08 16.43
CA GLY A 125 -18.37 10.05 17.33
C GLY A 125 -18.03 10.14 18.82
N LEU A 126 -19.04 10.47 19.62
CA LEU A 126 -18.89 10.66 21.07
C LEU A 126 -18.65 9.37 21.85
N SER A 127 -18.98 8.22 21.27
CA SER A 127 -18.70 6.88 21.82
C SER A 127 -17.26 6.43 21.62
N GLY A 128 -16.50 7.10 20.74
CA GLY A 128 -15.10 6.78 20.49
C GLY A 128 -14.23 7.06 21.72
N LYS A 129 -13.28 6.17 22.01
CA LYS A 129 -12.33 6.37 23.12
C LYS A 129 -11.49 7.63 22.86
N VAL A 130 -11.36 8.50 23.87
CA VAL A 130 -10.43 9.63 23.84
C VAL A 130 -9.00 9.10 23.93
N VAL A 131 -8.16 9.50 22.98
CA VAL A 131 -6.75 9.10 22.88
C VAL A 131 -5.80 10.26 23.18
N ASP A 132 -6.23 11.49 22.92
CA ASP A 132 -5.46 12.70 23.22
C ASP A 132 -6.40 13.90 23.46
N GLN A 133 -5.83 15.01 23.93
CA GLN A 133 -6.52 16.26 24.10
C GLN A 133 -5.64 17.43 23.66
N PHE A 134 -6.18 18.27 22.78
CA PHE A 134 -5.46 19.41 22.22
C PHE A 134 -6.09 20.75 22.59
N ASN A 135 -5.24 21.76 22.62
CA ASN A 135 -5.62 23.13 22.92
C ASN A 135 -5.76 23.97 21.67
N LYS A 136 -6.32 25.17 21.84
CA LYS A 136 -6.53 26.13 20.76
C LYS A 136 -5.22 26.45 20.05
N GLY A 137 -5.28 26.55 18.73
CA GLY A 137 -4.13 26.89 17.88
C GLY A 137 -3.32 25.69 17.42
N TYR A 138 -3.63 24.47 17.89
CA TYR A 138 -3.06 23.26 17.30
C TYR A 138 -3.55 23.08 15.86
N VAL A 139 -2.61 22.88 14.93
CA VAL A 139 -2.87 22.69 13.50
C VAL A 139 -2.59 21.24 13.15
N PHE A 140 -3.46 20.64 12.34
CA PHE A 140 -3.31 19.28 11.82
C PHE A 140 -3.84 19.18 10.40
N THR A 141 -3.30 18.22 9.66
CA THR A 141 -3.73 17.90 8.30
C THR A 141 -4.76 16.76 8.36
N ALA A 142 -5.94 16.98 7.80
CA ALA A 142 -6.97 15.96 7.71
C ALA A 142 -6.81 15.14 6.42
N TYR A 143 -6.97 13.83 6.55
CA TYR A 143 -6.86 12.88 5.44
C TYR A 143 -8.20 12.20 5.14
N ASP A 144 -9.15 12.21 6.07
CA ASP A 144 -10.47 11.58 5.87
C ASP A 144 -11.58 12.42 6.52
N SER A 145 -12.81 12.19 6.11
CA SER A 145 -13.99 12.74 6.75
C SER A 145 -15.12 11.71 6.89
N SER A 146 -15.77 11.70 8.05
CA SER A 146 -16.91 10.81 8.31
C SER A 146 -18.04 11.55 8.99
N LYS A 147 -19.28 11.32 8.55
CA LYS A 147 -20.46 12.01 9.09
C LYS A 147 -21.23 11.08 10.03
N ILE A 148 -21.23 11.40 11.31
CA ILE A 148 -21.92 10.63 12.36
C ILE A 148 -22.91 11.54 13.07
N ASN A 149 -24.19 11.15 13.10
CA ASN A 149 -25.27 11.91 13.75
C ASN A 149 -25.36 13.38 13.31
N GLY A 150 -25.12 13.65 12.03
CA GLY A 150 -25.15 15.00 11.46
C GLY A 150 -23.88 15.83 11.66
N THR A 151 -22.91 15.36 12.46
CA THR A 151 -21.62 16.01 12.66
C THR A 151 -20.56 15.36 11.78
N THR A 152 -19.77 16.19 11.08
CA THR A 152 -18.59 15.72 10.35
C THR A 152 -17.42 15.56 11.32
N TRP A 153 -16.64 14.51 11.14
CA TRP A 153 -15.43 14.21 11.88
C TRP A 153 -14.29 14.13 10.90
N TYR A 154 -13.18 14.79 11.21
CA TYR A 154 -11.98 14.76 10.41
C TYR A 154 -10.97 13.77 10.99
N GLY A 155 -10.50 12.87 10.14
CA GLY A 155 -9.51 11.86 10.46
C GLY A 155 -8.10 12.36 10.16
N PHE A 156 -7.17 12.17 11.09
CA PHE A 156 -5.77 12.59 10.95
C PHE A 156 -4.84 11.67 11.75
N TYR A 157 -3.55 11.72 11.44
CA TYR A 157 -2.52 11.00 12.18
C TYR A 157 -1.96 11.81 13.32
N LEU A 158 -1.94 11.22 14.51
CA LEU A 158 -1.20 11.78 15.63
C LEU A 158 0.32 11.69 15.38
N ASN A 159 1.03 12.76 15.72
CA ASN A 159 2.49 12.83 15.77
C ASN A 159 3.25 12.59 14.45
N ASN A 160 2.58 12.65 13.29
CA ASN A 160 3.18 12.37 11.97
C ASN A 160 3.85 10.98 11.88
N GLU A 161 3.45 10.03 12.73
CA GLU A 161 4.02 8.68 12.78
C GLU A 161 3.13 7.63 12.10
N ASP A 162 2.13 8.04 11.29
CA ASP A 162 1.25 7.20 10.45
C ASP A 162 0.63 5.95 11.14
N THR A 163 0.66 5.91 12.47
CA THR A 163 0.36 4.69 13.24
C THR A 163 -0.84 4.86 14.15
N GLU A 164 -1.18 6.08 14.55
CA GLU A 164 -2.33 6.35 15.40
C GLU A 164 -3.31 7.30 14.70
N TYR A 165 -4.20 6.68 13.91
CA TYR A 165 -5.28 7.39 13.22
C TYR A 165 -6.37 7.78 14.20
N SER A 166 -6.73 9.07 14.18
CA SER A 166 -7.59 9.69 15.18
C SER A 166 -8.55 10.69 14.55
N TRP A 167 -9.58 11.05 15.30
CA TRP A 167 -10.73 11.81 14.81
C TRP A 167 -11.04 12.99 15.71
N VAL A 168 -11.36 14.12 15.10
CA VAL A 168 -11.83 15.34 15.77
C VAL A 168 -13.09 15.88 15.10
N SER A 169 -13.99 16.46 15.90
CA SER A 169 -15.26 17.00 15.41
C SER A 169 -15.05 18.29 14.62
N SER A 170 -15.74 18.41 13.48
CA SER A 170 -15.75 19.62 12.64
C SER A 170 -16.27 20.85 13.39
N ALA A 171 -17.03 20.67 14.47
CA ALA A 171 -17.56 21.78 15.28
C ALA A 171 -16.49 22.51 16.10
N LEU A 172 -15.31 21.91 16.27
CA LEU A 172 -14.23 22.40 17.14
C LEU A 172 -12.99 22.85 16.35
N VAL A 173 -13.10 22.83 15.02
CA VAL A 173 -12.00 23.16 14.11
C VAL A 173 -12.51 24.07 13.00
N LYS A 174 -11.57 24.75 12.34
CA LYS A 174 -11.83 25.52 11.11
C LYS A 174 -10.68 25.30 10.13
N PRO A 175 -10.89 25.52 8.82
CA PRO A 175 -9.80 25.53 7.86
C PRO A 175 -8.68 26.46 8.33
N PHE A 176 -7.43 26.01 8.19
CA PHE A 176 -6.25 26.79 8.50
C PHE A 176 -5.83 27.55 7.24
N GLU A 177 -5.91 28.88 7.30
CA GLU A 177 -5.38 29.78 6.28
C GLU A 177 -4.04 30.33 6.80
N PRO A 178 -2.92 30.09 6.09
CA PRO A 178 -1.58 30.46 6.55
C PRO A 178 -1.29 31.97 6.49
#